data_AF-A0A2M8NGM8-F1
#
_entry.id   AF-A0A2M8NGM8-F1
#
_cell.length_a   1.000
_cell.length_b   1.000
_cell.length_c   1.000
_cell.angle_alpha   90.00
_cell.angle_beta   90.00
_cell.angle_gamma   90.00
#
_symmetry.space_group_name_H-M   'P 1'
#
loop_
_entity.id
_entity.type
_entity.pdbx_description
1 polymer ?
#
loop_
_entity_poly.entity_id
_entity_poly.type
_entity_poly.pdbx_seq_one_letter_code
_entity_poly.pdbx_strand_id
1 'polypeptide(L)'
;HDGNGSFWWDKWHASPYYVNSTALSALHGIDDRLAYSRFKWILRTQRADGGWGYYDVSTPEETAYCLLGLLYWDEYVERVEAFVLQSAVEFLMKRVSDERHEPLWIGKCLYTPHYPVRAAILSALFGYFNRS
;
A
#
# COMPACT_ATOMS: atom_id res chain seq x y z
N HIS A 1 -9.98 -19.95 14.18
CA HIS A 1 -10.55 -20.21 12.85
C HIS A 1 -11.54 -19.09 12.57
N ASP A 2 -11.05 -18.10 11.84
CA ASP A 2 -11.63 -16.78 11.68
C ASP A 2 -11.62 -16.55 10.17
N GLY A 3 -12.58 -17.22 9.53
CA GLY A 3 -12.62 -17.53 8.11
C GLY A 3 -12.98 -16.38 7.18
N ASN A 4 -12.59 -15.15 7.48
CA ASN A 4 -12.91 -14.02 6.60
C ASN A 4 -11.82 -12.93 6.43
N GLY A 5 -10.60 -13.13 6.96
CA GLY A 5 -9.46 -12.27 6.60
C GLY A 5 -9.71 -10.77 6.86
N SER A 6 -10.21 -10.43 8.05
CA SER A 6 -10.41 -9.04 8.44
C SER A 6 -9.07 -8.30 8.51
N PHE A 7 -9.04 -7.12 7.88
CA PHE A 7 -7.94 -6.17 7.93
C PHE A 7 -7.83 -5.54 9.33
N TRP A 8 -6.63 -5.08 9.67
CA TRP A 8 -6.37 -4.38 10.93
C TRP A 8 -6.67 -2.90 10.78
N TRP A 9 -7.35 -2.34 11.77
CA TRP A 9 -7.56 -0.91 11.95
C TRP A 9 -6.46 -0.34 12.84
N ASP A 10 -5.88 0.80 12.47
CA ASP A 10 -5.05 1.60 13.37
C ASP A 10 -5.78 2.86 13.84
N LYS A 11 -5.41 3.37 15.01
CA LYS A 11 -6.05 4.54 15.66
C LYS A 11 -5.68 5.87 15.00
N TRP A 12 -4.66 5.90 14.15
CA TRP A 12 -4.11 7.13 13.58
C TRP A 12 -4.34 7.27 12.07
N HIS A 13 -4.78 6.20 11.40
CA HIS A 13 -5.00 6.18 9.95
C HIS A 13 -6.25 5.37 9.58
N ALA A 14 -7.17 5.97 8.82
CA ALA A 14 -8.45 5.34 8.46
C ALA A 14 -8.29 4.19 7.44
N SER A 15 -7.17 4.16 6.70
CA SER A 15 -6.92 3.11 5.73
C SER A 15 -6.27 1.88 6.36
N PRO A 16 -6.85 0.68 6.21
CA PRO A 16 -6.18 -0.56 6.53
C PRO A 16 -4.92 -0.80 5.70
N TYR A 17 -4.77 -0.20 4.51
CA TYR A 17 -3.62 -0.47 3.65
C TYR A 17 -2.31 0.04 4.24
N TYR A 18 -2.32 1.17 4.95
CA TYR A 18 -1.13 1.67 5.66
C TYR A 18 -0.56 0.60 6.61
N VAL A 19 -1.41 0.08 7.50
CA VAL A 19 -1.01 -0.90 8.52
C VAL A 19 -0.61 -2.23 7.90
N ASN A 20 -1.38 -2.71 6.91
CA ASN A 20 -1.12 -4.02 6.31
C ASN A 20 0.12 -4.01 5.42
N SER A 21 0.44 -2.89 4.77
CA SER A 21 1.67 -2.75 3.98
C SER A 21 2.91 -2.62 4.84
N THR A 22 2.85 -1.85 5.95
CA THR A 22 3.94 -1.81 6.93
C THR A 22 4.13 -3.16 7.63
N ALA A 23 3.05 -3.93 7.82
CA ALA A 23 3.15 -5.26 8.41
C ALA A 23 3.97 -6.26 7.57
N LEU A 24 4.10 -6.06 6.25
CA LEU A 24 4.92 -6.95 5.41
C LEU A 24 6.39 -6.92 5.79
N SER A 25 6.96 -5.74 6.04
CA SER A 25 8.35 -5.62 6.46
C SER A 25 8.51 -5.80 7.97
N ALA A 26 7.54 -5.36 8.78
CA ALA A 26 7.64 -5.44 10.24
C ALA A 26 7.48 -6.85 10.80
N LEU A 27 6.75 -7.75 10.12
CA LEU A 27 6.51 -9.11 10.59
C LEU A 27 7.43 -10.16 9.97
N HIS A 28 8.17 -9.81 8.92
CA HIS A 28 9.10 -10.73 8.28
C HIS A 28 10.19 -11.18 9.27
N GLY A 29 10.35 -12.49 9.46
CA GLY A 29 11.26 -13.08 10.43
C GLY A 29 10.74 -13.11 11.87
N ILE A 30 9.53 -12.61 12.12
CA ILE A 30 8.88 -12.61 13.44
C ILE A 30 7.61 -13.49 13.41
N ASP A 31 6.71 -13.24 12.45
CA ASP A 31 5.51 -14.06 12.20
C ASP A 31 5.25 -14.12 10.69
N ASP A 32 6.01 -14.99 10.03
CA ASP A 32 5.95 -15.15 8.57
C ASP A 32 4.56 -15.59 8.11
N ARG A 33 3.83 -16.34 8.92
CA ARG A 33 2.47 -16.79 8.58
C ARG A 33 1.52 -15.60 8.49
N LEU A 34 1.59 -14.69 9.45
CA LEU A 34 0.79 -13.47 9.43
C LEU A 34 1.23 -12.54 8.29
N ALA A 35 2.54 -12.38 8.06
CA ALA A 35 3.08 -11.60 6.96
C ALA A 35 2.58 -12.10 5.59
N TYR A 36 2.64 -13.42 5.37
CA TYR A 36 2.15 -14.08 4.16
C TYR A 36 0.64 -13.90 3.95
N SER A 37 -0.13 -13.94 5.06
CA SER A 37 -1.56 -13.66 5.00
C SER A 37 -1.85 -12.22 4.56
N ARG A 38 -1.04 -11.24 4.96
CA ARG A 38 -1.21 -9.84 4.54
C ARG A 38 -0.78 -9.62 3.11
N PHE A 39 0.30 -10.27 2.70
CA PHE A 39 0.75 -10.27 1.32
C PHE A 39 -0.36 -10.74 0.36
N LYS A 40 -0.94 -11.91 0.65
CA LYS A 40 -2.07 -12.45 -0.13
C LYS A 40 -3.29 -11.54 -0.15
N TRP A 41 -3.59 -10.89 0.99
CA TRP A 41 -4.70 -9.95 1.06
C TRP A 41 -4.47 -8.75 0.14
N ILE A 42 -3.28 -8.12 0.20
CA ILE A 42 -2.89 -6.99 -0.65
C ILE A 42 -3.01 -7.37 -2.12
N LEU A 43 -2.46 -8.52 -2.54
CA LEU A 43 -2.56 -8.97 -3.93
C LEU A 43 -4.03 -9.12 -4.40
N ARG A 44 -4.88 -9.71 -3.55
CA ARG A 44 -6.29 -9.96 -3.89
C ARG A 44 -7.14 -8.69 -3.97
N THR A 45 -6.75 -7.63 -3.28
CA THR A 45 -7.52 -6.38 -3.19
C THR A 45 -7.06 -5.32 -4.19
N GLN A 46 -6.08 -5.61 -5.05
CA GLN A 46 -5.71 -4.69 -6.12
C GLN A 46 -6.91 -4.50 -7.05
N ARG A 47 -7.24 -3.24 -7.33
CA ARG A 47 -8.38 -2.89 -8.19
C ARG A 47 -7.96 -2.94 -9.66
N ALA A 48 -8.94 -3.00 -10.55
CA ALA A 48 -8.71 -3.10 -12.00
C ALA A 48 -7.95 -1.89 -12.60
N ASP A 49 -7.92 -0.77 -11.90
CA ASP A 49 -7.15 0.42 -12.29
C ASP A 49 -5.67 0.37 -11.84
N GLY A 50 -5.26 -0.70 -11.16
CA GLY A 50 -3.91 -0.91 -10.63
C GLY A 50 -3.70 -0.39 -9.20
N GLY A 51 -4.66 0.37 -8.67
CA GLY A 51 -4.54 0.98 -7.34
C GLY A 51 -5.17 0.15 -6.21
N TRP A 52 -4.98 0.65 -4.99
CA TRP A 52 -5.67 0.19 -3.79
C TRP A 52 -6.41 1.34 -3.13
N GLY A 53 -7.52 1.01 -2.47
CA GLY A 53 -8.21 1.97 -1.63
C GLY A 53 -9.36 1.39 -0.84
N TYR A 54 -9.62 1.98 0.33
CA TYR A 54 -10.58 1.46 1.31
C TYR A 54 -12.04 1.78 0.99
N TYR A 55 -12.33 2.98 0.46
CA TYR A 55 -13.69 3.46 0.18
C TYR A 55 -14.13 3.23 -1.27
N ASP A 56 -13.89 2.03 -1.80
CA ASP A 56 -14.22 1.66 -3.19
C ASP A 56 -13.61 2.53 -4.30
N VAL A 57 -12.67 3.39 -3.96
CA VAL A 57 -11.92 4.22 -4.87
C VAL A 57 -10.45 4.06 -4.52
N SER A 58 -9.62 3.77 -5.53
CA SER A 58 -8.18 3.71 -5.37
C SER A 58 -7.63 5.10 -5.05
N THR A 59 -6.72 5.20 -4.07
CA THR A 59 -6.06 6.46 -3.73
C THR A 59 -4.55 6.39 -3.99
N PRO A 60 -3.88 7.50 -4.35
CA PRO A 60 -2.43 7.54 -4.50
C PRO A 60 -1.69 7.12 -3.24
N GLU A 61 -2.19 7.52 -2.07
CA GLU A 61 -1.59 7.21 -0.77
C GLU A 61 -1.60 5.71 -0.48
N GLU A 62 -2.76 5.07 -0.56
CA GLU A 62 -2.92 3.64 -0.25
C GLU A 62 -2.18 2.76 -1.27
N THR A 63 -2.18 3.20 -2.53
CA THR A 63 -1.42 2.53 -3.60
C THR A 63 0.09 2.62 -3.36
N ALA A 64 0.60 3.78 -2.92
CA ALA A 64 2.01 3.94 -2.61
C ALA A 64 2.46 3.03 -1.46
N TYR A 65 1.65 2.91 -0.40
CA TYR A 65 1.95 1.99 0.70
C TYR A 65 1.97 0.54 0.24
N CYS A 66 0.96 0.11 -0.53
CA CYS A 66 0.92 -1.24 -1.07
C CYS A 66 2.12 -1.54 -1.95
N LEU A 67 2.48 -0.62 -2.86
CA LEU A 67 3.63 -0.78 -3.73
C LEU A 67 4.92 -0.90 -2.93
N LEU A 68 5.16 -0.06 -1.93
CA LEU A 68 6.35 -0.16 -1.06
C LEU A 68 6.44 -1.51 -0.35
N GLY A 69 5.33 -2.01 0.20
CA GLY A 69 5.29 -3.31 0.85
C GLY A 69 5.57 -4.47 -0.12
N LEU A 70 5.01 -4.41 -1.32
CA LEU A 70 5.21 -5.42 -2.36
C LEU A 70 6.64 -5.39 -2.93
N LEU A 71 7.25 -4.21 -3.07
CA LEU A 71 8.65 -4.07 -3.48
C LEU A 71 9.61 -4.69 -2.47
N TYR A 72 9.35 -4.47 -1.17
CA TYR A 72 10.10 -5.13 -0.10
C TYR A 72 9.93 -6.66 -0.18
N TRP A 73 8.69 -7.14 -0.33
CA TRP A 73 8.40 -8.57 -0.41
C TRP A 73 9.10 -9.24 -1.60
N ASP A 74 9.07 -8.61 -2.77
CA ASP A 74 9.73 -9.09 -3.99
C ASP A 74 11.26 -9.15 -3.87
N GLU A 75 11.86 -8.27 -3.07
CA GLU A 75 13.30 -8.24 -2.87
C GLU A 75 13.78 -9.24 -1.82
N TYR A 76 13.05 -9.39 -0.70
CA TYR A 76 13.53 -10.11 0.47
C TYR A 76 12.83 -11.45 0.76
N VAL A 77 11.68 -11.72 0.15
CA VAL A 77 10.86 -12.92 0.47
C VAL A 77 10.63 -13.78 -0.77
N GLU A 78 9.78 -13.34 -1.70
CA GLU A 78 9.48 -14.06 -2.94
C GLU A 78 9.01 -13.08 -4.02
N ARG A 79 9.25 -13.45 -5.29
CA ARG A 79 8.92 -12.58 -6.43
C ARG A 79 7.43 -12.31 -6.53
N VAL A 80 7.11 -11.05 -6.78
CA VAL A 80 5.77 -10.55 -7.05
C VAL A 80 5.59 -10.43 -8.56
N GLU A 81 4.42 -10.84 -9.04
CA GLU A 81 4.06 -10.76 -10.45
C GLU A 81 4.26 -9.34 -11.00
N ALA A 82 5.01 -9.22 -12.10
CA ALA A 82 5.42 -7.92 -12.64
C ALA A 82 4.22 -7.02 -12.98
N PHE A 83 3.11 -7.60 -13.46
CA PHE A 83 1.92 -6.84 -13.81
C PHE A 83 1.27 -6.14 -12.61
N VAL A 84 1.38 -6.72 -11.40
CA VAL A 84 0.84 -6.14 -10.16
C VAL A 84 1.61 -4.86 -9.84
N LEU A 85 2.94 -4.93 -9.89
CA LEU A 85 3.81 -3.78 -9.62
C LEU A 85 3.66 -2.71 -10.71
N GLN A 86 3.66 -3.11 -11.98
CA GLN A 86 3.57 -2.19 -13.11
C GLN A 86 2.24 -1.42 -13.12
N SER A 87 1.11 -2.10 -12.92
CA SER A 87 -0.20 -1.44 -12.89
C SER A 87 -0.33 -0.44 -11.74
N ALA A 88 0.27 -0.74 -10.58
CA ALA A 88 0.36 0.20 -9.45
C ALA A 88 1.19 1.45 -9.79
N VAL A 89 2.32 1.27 -10.47
CA VAL A 89 3.18 2.37 -10.92
C VAL A 89 2.46 3.23 -11.96
N GLU A 90 1.79 2.61 -12.92
CA GLU A 90 0.99 3.33 -13.92
C GLU A 90 -0.14 4.14 -13.28
N PHE A 91 -0.80 3.58 -12.25
CA PHE A 91 -1.80 4.27 -11.45
C PHE A 91 -1.22 5.52 -10.77
N LEU A 92 -0.05 5.40 -10.13
CA LEU A 92 0.62 6.49 -9.43
C LEU A 92 1.16 7.56 -10.37
N MET A 93 1.79 7.16 -11.48
CA MET A 93 2.34 8.10 -12.47
C MET A 93 1.27 9.00 -13.08
N LYS A 94 0.04 8.49 -13.27
CA LYS A 94 -1.10 9.29 -13.74
C LYS A 94 -1.57 10.35 -12.74
N ARG A 95 -1.20 10.22 -11.46
CA ARG A 95 -1.69 11.05 -10.34
C ARG A 95 -0.57 11.73 -9.54
N VAL A 96 0.68 11.62 -9.98
CA VAL A 96 1.85 12.16 -9.28
C VAL A 96 1.85 13.69 -9.18
N SER A 97 1.15 14.35 -10.11
CA SER A 97 0.95 15.80 -10.16
C SER A 97 -0.28 16.29 -9.41
N ASP A 98 -1.08 15.40 -8.84
CA ASP A 98 -2.32 15.78 -8.16
C ASP A 98 -1.99 16.53 -6.86
N GLU A 99 -2.49 17.76 -6.72
CA GLU A 99 -2.25 18.58 -5.53
C GLU A 99 -3.23 18.30 -4.38
N ARG A 100 -4.32 17.55 -4.69
CA ARG A 100 -5.36 17.18 -3.74
C ARG A 100 -5.35 15.68 -3.55
N HIS A 101 -5.17 15.24 -2.30
CA HIS A 101 -5.32 13.84 -1.92
C HIS A 101 -6.44 13.71 -0.90
N GLU A 102 -7.13 12.59 -0.95
CA GLU A 102 -8.22 12.25 -0.05
C GLU A 102 -7.75 12.30 1.42
N PRO A 103 -8.53 12.87 2.35
CA PRO A 103 -8.13 12.97 3.75
C PRO A 103 -8.31 11.63 4.46
N LEU A 104 -7.22 10.87 4.59
CA LEU A 104 -7.21 9.55 5.22
C LEU A 104 -6.68 9.55 6.67
N TRP A 105 -6.14 10.67 7.15
CA TRP A 105 -5.55 10.79 8.49
C TRP A 105 -6.57 11.28 9.52
N ILE A 106 -6.59 10.66 10.70
CA ILE A 106 -7.58 10.95 11.74
C ILE A 106 -6.98 11.94 12.75
N GLY A 107 -7.47 13.20 12.73
CA GLY A 107 -7.21 14.24 13.73
C GLY A 107 -8.49 14.60 14.50
N LYS A 108 -8.75 15.90 14.75
CA LYS A 108 -10.09 16.35 15.22
C LYS A 108 -11.17 16.23 14.14
N CYS A 109 -10.76 16.24 12.87
CA CYS A 109 -11.47 15.85 11.66
C CYS A 109 -10.50 15.06 10.76
N LEU A 110 -10.98 14.43 9.69
CA LEU A 110 -10.11 13.85 8.66
C LEU A 110 -9.24 14.94 8.01
N TYR A 111 -7.93 14.71 7.86
CA TYR A 111 -7.01 15.63 7.20
C TYR A 111 -6.02 14.91 6.28
N THR A 112 -5.37 15.67 5.41
CA THR A 112 -4.34 15.17 4.48
C THR A 112 -3.00 15.84 4.79
N PRO A 113 -2.01 15.13 5.34
CA PRO A 113 -0.64 15.63 5.41
C PRO A 113 0.00 15.49 4.02
N HIS A 114 -0.16 16.51 3.18
CA HIS A 114 0.26 16.50 1.78
C HIS A 114 1.73 16.11 1.56
N TYR A 115 2.64 16.52 2.44
CA TYR A 115 4.07 16.20 2.31
C TYR A 115 4.41 14.72 2.57
N PRO A 116 3.94 14.08 3.67
CA PRO A 116 4.06 12.64 3.85
C PRO A 116 3.48 11.79 2.72
N VAL A 117 2.28 12.13 2.23
CA VAL A 117 1.65 11.39 1.12
C VAL A 117 2.51 11.47 -0.14
N ARG A 118 2.95 12.68 -0.50
CA ARG A 118 3.82 12.88 -1.66
C ARG A 118 5.16 12.18 -1.50
N ALA A 119 5.75 12.18 -0.30
CA ALA A 119 6.98 11.45 -0.02
C ALA A 119 6.79 9.94 -0.24
N ALA A 120 5.70 9.36 0.26
CA ALA A 120 5.40 7.94 0.06
C ALA A 120 5.26 7.58 -1.42
N ILE A 121 4.53 8.39 -2.20
CA ILE A 121 4.37 8.19 -3.66
C ILE A 121 5.74 8.23 -4.37
N LEU A 122 6.54 9.25 -4.09
CA LEU A 122 7.87 9.39 -4.70
C LEU A 122 8.81 8.25 -4.31
N SER A 123 8.78 7.82 -3.04
CA SER A 123 9.56 6.67 -2.57
C SER A 123 9.13 5.38 -3.26
N ALA A 124 7.83 5.15 -3.46
CA ALA A 124 7.32 3.96 -4.13
C ALA A 124 7.77 3.92 -5.60
N LEU A 125 7.65 5.05 -6.31
CA LEU A 125 8.09 5.17 -7.70
C LEU A 125 9.61 5.01 -7.83
N PHE A 126 10.38 5.69 -6.97
CA PHE A 126 11.84 5.56 -6.94
C PHE A 126 12.27 4.12 -6.67
N GLY A 127 11.63 3.46 -5.69
CA GLY A 127 11.90 2.06 -5.36
C GLY A 127 11.64 1.13 -6.54
N TYR A 128 10.57 1.35 -7.30
CA TYR A 128 10.29 0.54 -8.49
C TYR A 128 11.34 0.75 -9.61
N PHE A 129 11.68 2.00 -9.93
CA PHE A 129 12.58 2.31 -11.05
C PHE A 129 14.07 2.03 -10.78
N ASN A 130 14.49 1.92 -9.52
CA ASN A 130 15.88 1.63 -9.16
C ASN A 130 16.15 0.14 -8.92
N ARG A 131 15.20 -0.73 -9.25
CA ARG A 131 15.42 -2.17 -9.23
C ARG A 131 16.28 -2.59 -10.41
N SER A 132 17.43 -3.18 -10.11
CA SER A 132 18.33 -3.85 -11.05
C SER A 132 17.95 -5.30 -11.28
#